data_AF-A0A3C0DPJ1-F1
#
_entry.id   AF-A0A3C0DPJ1-F1
#
_cell.length_a   1.000
_cell.length_b   1.000
_cell.length_c   1.000
_cell.angle_alpha   90.00
_cell.angle_beta   90.00
_cell.angle_gamma   90.00
#
_symmetry.space_group_name_H-M   'P 1'
#
loop_
_entity.id
_entity.type
_entity.pdbx_description
1 polymer ?
#
loop_
_entity_poly.entity_id
_entity_poly.type
_entity_poly.pdbx_seq_one_letter_code
_entity_poly.pdbx_strand_id
1 'polypeptide(L)'
;MRVRWIGITVLLLLSIASVLLAAGVPRSFKEIPLYAGAVRDLETEEHFFGNLTDANPENVRSHEQKVYRVNTIIDDVFKFYIAKLDATYRDYCTDYEDYEEFLELFEYGELEPGAILAPRYATDFYADDFFEDEYEYDMLIKDGKWLRSAFEGRPQWEKGRWLAGGGVEWLVCLDNGDLATFNVGLLDVGYDSLKKIDYRSTWIVLDVLIEKSPDAMDEEWDLAMDDTARQFAQNPPTEAYLGIPFYPGWVYAPEISAGMSMDNDYHYYIFFSNDAPAKVAEFYQQRLNQKPSTGGGFYIFALKGNLPIPDEGLVIQLNTGFKDMPQTIITVQKMID
;
A
#
# COMPACT_ATOMS: atom_id res chain seq x y z
N MET A 1 21.45 -18.66 -25.42
CA MET A 1 21.10 -17.99 -24.14
C MET A 1 19.69 -17.38 -24.12
N ARG A 2 18.70 -17.91 -24.89
CA ARG A 2 17.30 -17.43 -24.86
C ARG A 2 16.29 -18.45 -24.33
N VAL A 3 16.76 -19.63 -23.89
CA VAL A 3 15.91 -20.74 -23.43
C VAL A 3 15.81 -20.80 -21.90
N ARG A 4 16.63 -20.04 -21.17
CA ARG A 4 16.61 -19.99 -19.70
C ARG A 4 15.55 -19.05 -19.11
N TRP A 5 15.07 -18.07 -19.88
CA TRP A 5 14.07 -17.11 -19.41
C TRP A 5 12.63 -17.63 -19.54
N ILE A 6 12.34 -18.49 -20.52
CA ILE A 6 11.01 -19.11 -20.68
C ILE A 6 10.76 -20.17 -19.59
N GLY A 7 11.83 -20.81 -19.08
CA GLY A 7 11.72 -21.84 -18.04
C GLY A 7 11.25 -21.30 -16.68
N ILE A 8 11.64 -20.06 -16.32
CA ILE A 8 11.26 -19.44 -15.05
C ILE A 8 9.80 -18.97 -15.08
N THR A 9 9.34 -18.39 -16.20
CA THR A 9 7.93 -17.99 -16.36
C THR A 9 6.99 -19.19 -16.40
N VAL A 10 7.42 -20.32 -16.98
CA VAL A 10 6.59 -21.55 -17.04
C VAL A 10 6.58 -22.31 -15.70
N LEU A 11 7.66 -22.25 -14.91
CA LEU A 11 7.65 -22.83 -13.56
C LEU A 11 6.75 -22.02 -12.60
N LEU A 12 6.76 -20.68 -12.69
CA LEU A 12 5.86 -19.80 -11.93
C LEU A 12 4.38 -19.99 -12.32
N LEU A 13 4.10 -20.33 -13.59
CA LEU A 13 2.75 -20.69 -14.04
C LEU A 13 2.29 -22.09 -13.59
N LEU A 14 3.23 -23.00 -13.28
CA LEU A 14 2.93 -24.38 -12.87
C LEU A 14 2.81 -24.55 -11.36
N SER A 15 3.44 -23.70 -10.53
CA SER A 15 3.20 -23.69 -9.08
C SER A 15 1.77 -23.27 -8.73
N ILE A 16 1.16 -22.37 -9.51
CA ILE A 16 -0.26 -21.96 -9.35
C ILE A 16 -1.23 -23.15 -9.51
N ALA A 17 -0.84 -24.23 -10.21
CA ALA A 17 -1.77 -25.31 -10.55
C ALA A 17 -2.00 -26.36 -9.44
N SER A 18 -1.19 -26.39 -8.38
CA SER A 18 -1.09 -27.58 -7.52
C SER A 18 -2.02 -27.59 -6.31
N VAL A 19 -2.44 -26.43 -5.80
CA VAL A 19 -3.20 -26.35 -4.53
C VAL A 19 -4.64 -25.82 -4.71
N LEU A 20 -4.98 -25.21 -5.85
CA LEU A 20 -6.32 -24.65 -6.11
C LEU A 20 -7.45 -25.69 -6.32
N LEU A 21 -7.20 -26.98 -6.10
CA LEU A 21 -8.24 -28.03 -6.15
C LEU A 21 -9.09 -28.10 -4.87
N ALA A 22 -8.73 -27.35 -3.82
CA ALA A 22 -9.58 -27.13 -2.67
C ALA A 22 -10.71 -26.13 -3.02
N ALA A 23 -11.92 -26.45 -2.55
CA ALA A 23 -13.21 -25.90 -2.97
C ALA A 23 -13.29 -24.36 -3.11
N GLY A 24 -13.75 -23.89 -4.28
CA GLY A 24 -14.56 -22.68 -4.39
C GLY A 24 -13.87 -21.35 -4.70
N VAL A 25 -12.54 -21.25 -4.63
CA VAL A 25 -11.86 -19.99 -4.96
C VAL A 25 -11.74 -19.80 -6.48
N PRO A 26 -12.21 -18.67 -7.03
CA PRO A 26 -12.01 -18.33 -8.44
C PRO A 26 -10.52 -18.20 -8.77
N ARG A 27 -10.05 -18.87 -9.83
CA ARG A 27 -8.65 -18.74 -10.30
C ARG A 27 -8.47 -17.62 -11.33
N SER A 28 -9.58 -17.04 -11.75
CA SER A 28 -9.63 -15.90 -12.68
C SER A 28 -11.02 -15.28 -12.63
N PHE A 29 -11.17 -14.07 -13.18
CA PHE A 29 -12.47 -13.43 -13.38
C PHE A 29 -13.51 -14.30 -14.09
N LYS A 30 -13.09 -15.22 -14.95
CA LYS A 30 -14.01 -16.09 -15.69
C LYS A 30 -14.71 -17.10 -14.80
N GLU A 31 -14.14 -17.37 -13.64
CA GLU A 31 -14.67 -18.33 -12.65
C GLU A 31 -15.56 -17.64 -11.62
N ILE A 32 -15.49 -16.31 -11.50
CA ILE A 32 -16.44 -15.54 -10.70
C ILE A 32 -17.79 -15.50 -11.45
N PRO A 33 -18.90 -15.96 -10.84
CA PRO A 33 -20.19 -15.95 -11.51
C PRO A 33 -20.63 -14.51 -11.80
N LEU A 34 -21.02 -14.22 -13.03
CA LEU A 34 -21.58 -12.91 -13.38
C LEU A 34 -23.10 -12.93 -13.24
N TYR A 35 -23.66 -11.88 -12.64
CA TYR A 35 -25.11 -11.72 -12.55
C TYR A 35 -25.75 -11.68 -13.95
N ALA A 36 -26.87 -12.37 -14.12
CA ALA A 36 -27.52 -12.48 -15.43
C ALA A 36 -27.97 -11.10 -15.96
N GLY A 37 -27.54 -10.77 -17.18
CA GLY A 37 -27.85 -9.48 -17.80
C GLY A 37 -26.89 -8.34 -17.43
N ALA A 38 -25.86 -8.59 -16.62
CA ALA A 38 -24.79 -7.63 -16.41
C ALA A 38 -23.97 -7.44 -17.70
N VAL A 39 -23.66 -6.19 -18.03
CA VAL A 39 -22.90 -5.79 -19.21
C VAL A 39 -21.65 -5.06 -18.76
N ARG A 40 -20.50 -5.35 -19.38
CA ARG A 40 -19.23 -4.70 -19.04
C ARG A 40 -19.30 -3.20 -19.35
N ASP A 41 -18.88 -2.38 -18.39
CA ASP A 41 -18.93 -0.92 -18.42
C ASP A 41 -17.49 -0.39 -18.48
N LEU A 42 -16.93 -0.33 -19.69
CA LEU A 42 -15.52 0.04 -19.92
C LEU A 42 -15.22 1.48 -19.54
N GLU A 43 -16.17 2.39 -19.76
CA GLU A 43 -16.02 3.81 -19.42
C GLU A 43 -15.85 3.99 -17.91
N THR A 44 -16.70 3.31 -17.13
CA THR A 44 -16.59 3.30 -15.68
C THR A 44 -15.35 2.54 -15.23
N GLU A 45 -14.98 1.42 -15.85
CA GLU A 45 -13.77 0.63 -15.51
C GLU A 45 -12.48 1.47 -15.61
N GLU A 46 -12.34 2.31 -16.65
CA GLU A 46 -11.18 3.19 -16.82
C GLU A 46 -11.10 4.32 -15.77
N HIS A 47 -12.25 4.72 -15.22
CA HIS A 47 -12.37 5.87 -14.31
C HIS A 47 -12.90 5.46 -12.94
N PHE A 48 -12.83 4.18 -12.59
CA PHE A 48 -13.37 3.72 -11.34
C PHE A 48 -12.51 4.29 -10.21
N PHE A 49 -13.07 5.24 -9.46
CA PHE A 49 -12.36 6.00 -8.42
C PHE A 49 -12.18 5.23 -7.10
N GLY A 50 -12.65 3.98 -7.03
CA GLY A 50 -12.48 3.13 -5.86
C GLY A 50 -11.36 2.12 -6.11
N ASN A 51 -10.20 2.32 -5.48
CA ASN A 51 -9.45 1.12 -5.09
C ASN A 51 -10.38 0.41 -4.08
N LEU A 52 -10.85 -0.79 -4.40
CA LEU A 52 -11.60 -1.61 -3.43
C LEU A 52 -10.70 -2.08 -2.27
N THR A 53 -9.41 -1.81 -2.36
CA THR A 53 -8.34 -2.22 -1.47
C THR A 53 -7.45 -1.01 -1.18
N ASP A 54 -7.21 -0.69 0.09
CA ASP A 54 -6.27 0.37 0.50
C ASP A 54 -4.80 -0.09 0.40
N ALA A 55 -4.50 -0.94 -0.58
CA ALA A 55 -3.19 -1.55 -0.73
C ALA A 55 -2.12 -0.50 -1.09
N ASN A 56 -0.97 -0.58 -0.42
CA ASN A 56 0.18 0.23 -0.77
C ASN A 56 0.65 -0.18 -2.18
N PRO A 57 0.72 0.73 -3.17
CA PRO A 57 1.15 0.41 -4.53
C PRO A 57 2.50 -0.31 -4.62
N GLU A 58 3.41 -0.08 -3.67
CA GLU A 58 4.73 -0.74 -3.62
C GLU A 58 4.64 -2.24 -3.29
N ASN A 59 3.60 -2.62 -2.57
CA ASN A 59 3.33 -4.00 -2.17
C ASN A 59 2.57 -4.75 -3.26
N VAL A 60 1.96 -4.05 -4.22
CA VAL A 60 1.15 -4.66 -5.27
C VAL A 60 2.04 -5.35 -6.30
N ARG A 61 1.90 -6.68 -6.40
CA ARG A 61 2.52 -7.46 -7.48
C ARG A 61 1.66 -7.43 -8.75
N SER A 62 0.35 -7.48 -8.60
CA SER A 62 -0.60 -7.47 -9.71
C SER A 62 -1.96 -6.96 -9.26
N HIS A 63 -2.63 -6.22 -10.13
CA HIS A 63 -4.00 -5.77 -9.93
C HIS A 63 -4.75 -5.82 -11.26
N GLU A 64 -5.91 -6.45 -11.26
CA GLU A 64 -6.84 -6.43 -12.41
C GLU A 64 -8.24 -6.16 -11.86
N GLN A 65 -9.01 -5.34 -12.58
CA GLN A 65 -10.37 -5.00 -12.21
C GLN A 65 -11.28 -5.03 -13.44
N LYS A 66 -12.55 -5.41 -13.25
CA LYS A 66 -13.59 -5.36 -14.27
C LYS A 66 -14.88 -4.81 -13.70
N VAL A 67 -15.44 -3.81 -14.37
CA VAL A 67 -16.70 -3.19 -13.96
C VAL A 67 -17.82 -3.64 -14.89
N TYR A 68 -18.95 -4.00 -14.31
CA TYR A 68 -20.18 -4.34 -15.01
C TYR A 68 -21.33 -3.53 -14.44
N ARG A 69 -22.34 -3.30 -15.27
CA ARG A 69 -23.60 -2.67 -14.88
C ARG A 69 -24.76 -3.61 -15.18
N VAL A 70 -25.71 -3.66 -14.25
CA VAL A 70 -26.98 -4.37 -14.44
C VAL A 70 -28.15 -3.47 -14.02
N ASN A 71 -29.25 -3.52 -14.77
CA ASN A 71 -30.48 -2.77 -14.47
C ASN A 71 -31.37 -3.54 -13.49
N THR A 72 -30.83 -3.81 -12.31
CA THR A 72 -31.53 -4.45 -11.18
C THR A 72 -31.15 -3.75 -9.88
N ILE A 73 -32.03 -3.84 -8.87
CA ILE A 73 -31.79 -3.33 -7.52
C ILE A 73 -30.65 -4.11 -6.83
N ILE A 74 -29.82 -3.42 -6.05
CA ILE A 74 -28.63 -3.98 -5.42
C ILE A 74 -28.94 -5.20 -4.53
N ASP A 75 -30.06 -5.20 -3.80
CA ASP A 75 -30.48 -6.31 -2.93
C ASP A 75 -30.51 -7.66 -3.65
N ASP A 76 -31.05 -7.70 -4.87
CA ASP A 76 -31.20 -8.94 -5.63
C ASP A 76 -29.85 -9.42 -6.16
N VAL A 77 -28.98 -8.48 -6.55
CA VAL A 77 -27.62 -8.76 -7.00
C VAL A 77 -26.78 -9.28 -5.83
N PHE A 78 -26.89 -8.66 -4.66
CA PHE A 78 -26.11 -9.05 -3.50
C PHE A 78 -26.53 -10.42 -2.96
N LYS A 79 -27.84 -10.67 -2.83
CA LYS A 79 -28.36 -12.01 -2.46
C LYS A 79 -27.93 -13.10 -3.43
N PHE A 80 -27.84 -12.79 -4.73
CA PHE A 80 -27.30 -13.72 -5.71
C PHE A 80 -25.84 -14.08 -5.39
N TYR A 81 -24.98 -13.10 -5.13
CA TYR A 81 -23.57 -13.35 -4.83
C TYR A 81 -23.37 -14.09 -3.51
N ILE A 82 -24.06 -13.68 -2.44
CA ILE A 82 -24.01 -14.39 -1.15
C ILE A 82 -24.38 -15.87 -1.34
N ALA A 83 -25.50 -16.15 -2.02
CA ALA A 83 -25.96 -17.52 -2.22
C ALA A 83 -25.09 -18.32 -3.21
N LYS A 84 -24.53 -17.68 -4.24
CA LYS A 84 -23.70 -18.36 -5.25
C LYS A 84 -22.32 -18.71 -4.75
N LEU A 85 -21.80 -17.90 -3.84
CA LEU A 85 -20.44 -18.01 -3.33
C LEU A 85 -20.41 -18.69 -1.97
N ASP A 86 -21.58 -19.00 -1.39
CA ASP A 86 -21.71 -19.55 -0.04
C ASP A 86 -21.02 -18.65 1.01
N ALA A 87 -21.19 -17.33 0.84
CA ALA A 87 -20.47 -16.34 1.64
C ALA A 87 -21.13 -16.18 3.02
N THR A 88 -20.31 -16.09 4.06
CA THR A 88 -20.76 -15.84 5.43
C THR A 88 -20.65 -14.37 5.81
N TYR A 89 -21.58 -13.86 6.61
CA TYR A 89 -21.57 -12.46 7.04
C TYR A 89 -20.32 -12.15 7.88
N ARG A 90 -19.77 -10.96 7.70
CA ARG A 90 -18.74 -10.35 8.54
C ARG A 90 -19.12 -8.89 8.83
N ASP A 91 -19.02 -8.49 10.10
CA ASP A 91 -19.18 -7.11 10.51
C ASP A 91 -17.83 -6.51 10.92
N TYR A 92 -17.25 -5.66 10.07
CA TYR A 92 -15.96 -5.01 10.35
C TYR A 92 -15.99 -4.09 11.57
N CYS A 93 -17.16 -3.66 12.05
CA CYS A 93 -17.29 -2.72 13.16
C CYS A 93 -17.52 -3.39 14.52
N THR A 94 -18.07 -4.61 14.54
CA THR A 94 -18.44 -5.29 15.80
C THR A 94 -17.68 -6.58 16.05
N ASP A 95 -17.03 -7.16 15.03
CA ASP A 95 -16.22 -8.37 15.14
C ASP A 95 -14.73 -8.02 15.34
N TYR A 96 -14.46 -7.13 16.31
CA TYR A 96 -13.12 -6.59 16.56
C TYR A 96 -12.09 -7.67 16.95
N GLU A 97 -12.51 -8.73 17.65
CA GLU A 97 -11.65 -9.87 17.98
C GLU A 97 -11.27 -10.66 16.70
N ASP A 98 -12.23 -10.86 15.79
CA ASP A 98 -12.05 -11.47 14.47
C ASP A 98 -11.31 -10.55 13.48
N TYR A 99 -11.24 -9.24 13.74
CA TYR A 99 -10.52 -8.25 12.94
C TYR A 99 -9.08 -8.08 13.40
N GLU A 100 -8.82 -8.06 14.71
CA GLU A 100 -7.45 -8.10 15.23
C GLU A 100 -6.80 -9.46 14.99
N GLU A 101 -7.49 -10.60 15.17
CA GLU A 101 -6.94 -11.91 14.79
C GLU A 101 -6.69 -11.99 13.28
N PHE A 102 -7.55 -11.39 12.45
CA PHE A 102 -7.36 -11.32 11.01
C PHE A 102 -6.20 -10.41 10.60
N LEU A 103 -6.08 -9.23 11.20
CA LEU A 103 -4.96 -8.33 11.01
C LEU A 103 -3.68 -8.96 11.56
N GLU A 104 -3.72 -9.70 12.66
CA GLU A 104 -2.55 -10.42 13.18
C GLU A 104 -2.13 -11.53 12.20
N LEU A 105 -3.08 -12.32 11.70
CA LEU A 105 -2.81 -13.33 10.68
C LEU A 105 -2.23 -12.74 9.39
N PHE A 106 -2.62 -11.51 9.04
CA PHE A 106 -2.23 -10.83 7.80
C PHE A 106 -0.94 -10.01 7.93
N GLU A 107 -0.84 -9.16 8.95
CA GLU A 107 0.28 -8.27 9.26
C GLU A 107 1.49 -9.03 9.81
N TYR A 108 1.29 -10.17 10.49
CA TYR A 108 2.38 -11.04 10.97
C TYR A 108 2.60 -12.30 10.12
N GLY A 109 1.93 -12.43 8.96
CA GLY A 109 2.19 -13.51 8.01
C GLY A 109 1.86 -14.91 8.52
N GLU A 110 0.86 -15.06 9.38
CA GLU A 110 0.50 -16.35 9.97
C GLU A 110 -0.40 -17.21 9.06
N LEU A 111 -0.87 -16.69 7.93
CA LEU A 111 -1.49 -17.51 6.89
C LEU A 111 -0.43 -18.37 6.20
N GLU A 112 -0.41 -19.65 6.53
CA GLU A 112 0.46 -20.63 5.88
C GLU A 112 0.30 -20.61 4.35
N PRO A 113 1.39 -20.73 3.57
CA PRO A 113 1.31 -20.85 2.12
C PRO A 113 0.32 -21.93 1.65
N GLY A 114 -0.59 -21.54 0.77
CA GLY A 114 -1.70 -22.38 0.29
C GLY A 114 -2.97 -22.32 1.15
N ALA A 115 -2.97 -21.55 2.25
CA ALA A 115 -4.18 -21.31 3.05
C ALA A 115 -5.22 -20.53 2.26
N ILE A 116 -6.48 -20.91 2.45
CA ILE A 116 -7.64 -20.28 1.83
C ILE A 116 -8.62 -19.89 2.93
N LEU A 117 -8.98 -18.61 2.97
CA LEU A 117 -10.09 -18.14 3.78
C LEU A 117 -11.37 -18.14 2.93
N ALA A 118 -12.40 -18.81 3.46
CA ALA A 118 -13.71 -18.91 2.83
C ALA A 118 -14.34 -17.52 2.61
N PRO A 119 -15.20 -17.37 1.58
CA PRO A 119 -15.76 -16.08 1.23
C PRO A 119 -16.57 -15.47 2.36
N ARG A 120 -16.28 -14.20 2.66
CA ARG A 120 -17.04 -13.42 3.62
C ARG A 120 -17.70 -12.25 2.92
N TYR A 121 -18.81 -11.75 3.45
CA TYR A 121 -19.48 -10.58 2.89
C TYR A 121 -19.76 -9.52 3.95
N ALA A 122 -19.74 -8.26 3.52
CA ALA A 122 -20.12 -7.12 4.34
C ALA A 122 -21.02 -6.16 3.55
N THR A 123 -21.91 -5.51 4.28
CA THR A 123 -22.92 -4.60 3.74
C THR A 123 -22.60 -3.17 4.09
N ASP A 124 -22.77 -2.27 3.11
CA ASP A 124 -22.71 -0.84 3.35
C ASP A 124 -24.09 -0.21 3.12
N PHE A 125 -24.47 0.71 3.99
CA PHE A 125 -25.81 1.30 4.01
C PHE A 125 -25.74 2.80 3.81
N TYR A 126 -26.74 3.35 3.13
CA TYR A 126 -26.89 4.81 3.07
C TYR A 126 -27.03 5.37 4.50
N ALA A 127 -26.20 6.36 4.81
CA ALA A 127 -26.29 7.12 6.05
C ALA A 127 -27.58 7.96 6.09
N ASP A 128 -28.03 8.36 7.28
CA ASP A 128 -29.29 9.10 7.42
C ASP A 128 -29.26 10.47 6.71
N ASP A 129 -28.11 11.14 6.71
CA ASP A 129 -27.85 12.42 6.03
C ASP A 129 -27.86 12.31 4.49
N PHE A 130 -27.78 11.10 3.94
CA PHE A 130 -27.95 10.85 2.52
C PHE A 130 -29.32 11.35 2.00
N PHE A 131 -30.34 11.33 2.85
CA PHE A 131 -31.70 11.77 2.52
C PHE A 131 -31.97 13.25 2.79
N GLU A 132 -30.94 14.04 3.10
CA GLU A 132 -31.05 15.50 3.25
C GLU A 132 -30.78 16.22 1.92
N ASP A 133 -31.37 17.42 1.76
CA ASP A 133 -31.11 18.25 0.58
C ASP A 133 -29.71 18.87 0.70
N GLU A 134 -28.91 18.79 -0.38
CA GLU A 134 -27.60 19.44 -0.43
C GLU A 134 -27.60 20.58 -1.44
N TYR A 135 -26.88 21.66 -1.08
CA TYR A 135 -26.77 22.87 -1.88
C TYR A 135 -25.31 23.28 -2.03
N GLU A 136 -24.95 23.71 -3.24
CA GLU A 136 -23.74 24.49 -3.48
C GLU A 136 -24.17 25.96 -3.68
N TYR A 137 -23.87 26.81 -2.70
CA TYR A 137 -24.47 28.15 -2.57
C TYR A 137 -26.01 28.06 -2.59
N ASP A 138 -26.66 28.59 -3.63
CA ASP A 138 -28.13 28.56 -3.80
C ASP A 138 -28.59 27.46 -4.79
N MET A 139 -27.66 26.67 -5.33
CA MET A 139 -27.96 25.62 -6.31
C MET A 139 -28.17 24.29 -5.60
N LEU A 140 -29.36 23.71 -5.73
CA LEU A 140 -29.64 22.35 -5.26
C LEU A 140 -28.79 21.34 -6.06
N ILE A 141 -27.94 20.59 -5.37
CA ILE A 141 -27.07 19.55 -5.96
C ILE A 141 -27.53 18.13 -5.60
N LYS A 142 -28.33 17.96 -4.54
CA LYS A 142 -28.98 16.68 -4.17
C LYS A 142 -30.38 16.95 -3.61
N ASP A 143 -31.41 16.37 -4.24
CA ASP A 143 -32.79 16.41 -3.72
C ASP A 143 -33.02 15.22 -2.76
N GLY A 144 -32.66 15.40 -1.49
CA GLY A 144 -32.76 14.36 -0.45
C GLY A 144 -34.19 13.98 -0.13
N LYS A 145 -35.12 14.94 -0.14
CA LYS A 145 -36.54 14.67 0.04
C LYS A 145 -37.10 13.75 -1.02
N TRP A 146 -36.74 13.99 -2.29
CA TRP A 146 -37.13 13.08 -3.36
C TRP A 146 -36.49 11.70 -3.20
N LEU A 147 -35.21 11.63 -2.83
CA LEU A 147 -34.53 10.36 -2.55
C LEU A 147 -35.26 9.56 -1.47
N ARG A 148 -35.66 10.19 -0.36
CA ARG A 148 -36.42 9.54 0.73
C ARG A 148 -37.69 8.88 0.17
N SER A 149 -38.49 9.63 -0.58
CA SER A 149 -39.74 9.12 -1.16
C SER A 149 -39.51 8.02 -2.20
N ALA A 150 -38.45 8.11 -3.02
CA ALA A 150 -38.12 7.06 -3.98
C ALA A 150 -37.69 5.76 -3.27
N PHE A 151 -36.88 5.88 -2.21
CA PHE A 151 -36.34 4.75 -1.46
C PHE A 151 -37.40 4.05 -0.60
N GLU A 152 -38.44 4.74 -0.14
CA GLU A 152 -39.60 4.09 0.50
C GLU A 152 -40.26 3.01 -0.38
N GLY A 153 -40.16 3.14 -1.70
CA GLY A 153 -40.63 2.14 -2.67
C GLY A 153 -39.63 1.02 -2.98
N ARG A 154 -38.41 1.07 -2.42
CA ARG A 154 -37.36 0.07 -2.63
C ARG A 154 -37.36 -0.97 -1.50
N PRO A 155 -36.88 -2.20 -1.77
CA PRO A 155 -36.60 -3.17 -0.73
C PRO A 155 -35.71 -2.58 0.36
N GLN A 156 -35.98 -2.95 1.60
CA GLN A 156 -35.14 -2.64 2.74
C GLN A 156 -34.39 -3.90 3.12
N TRP A 157 -33.07 -3.79 3.25
CA TRP A 157 -32.23 -4.91 3.68
C TRP A 157 -32.44 -5.17 5.18
N GLU A 158 -32.45 -4.09 5.96
CA GLU A 158 -32.88 -4.06 7.35
C GLU A 158 -33.96 -2.99 7.49
N LYS A 159 -34.77 -3.08 8.55
CA LYS A 159 -35.85 -2.10 8.78
C LYS A 159 -35.29 -0.67 8.82
N GLY A 160 -35.67 0.13 7.83
CA GLY A 160 -35.24 1.51 7.68
C GLY A 160 -33.83 1.70 7.09
N ARG A 161 -33.18 0.65 6.60
CA ARG A 161 -31.84 0.75 5.99
C ARG A 161 -31.83 0.14 4.60
N TRP A 162 -31.25 0.89 3.66
CA TRP A 162 -31.08 0.51 2.26
C TRP A 162 -29.60 0.33 1.99
N LEU A 163 -29.26 -0.70 1.22
CA LEU A 163 -27.88 -0.92 0.80
C LEU A 163 -27.44 0.23 -0.13
N ALA A 164 -26.32 0.84 0.22
CA ALA A 164 -25.55 1.69 -0.68
C ALA A 164 -24.54 0.87 -1.48
N GLY A 165 -24.02 -0.18 -0.85
CA GLY A 165 -23.03 -1.05 -1.43
C GLY A 165 -22.79 -2.29 -0.58
N GLY A 166 -21.68 -2.95 -0.87
CA GLY A 166 -21.18 -4.08 -0.11
C GLY A 166 -20.25 -4.91 -0.97
N GLY A 167 -19.68 -5.96 -0.38
CA GLY A 167 -18.78 -6.84 -1.12
C GLY A 167 -18.78 -8.25 -0.60
N VAL A 168 -18.31 -9.17 -1.45
CA VAL A 168 -17.90 -10.52 -1.08
C VAL A 168 -16.42 -10.65 -1.36
N GLU A 169 -15.65 -11.16 -0.42
CA GLU A 169 -14.19 -11.25 -0.50
C GLU A 169 -13.71 -12.69 -0.24
N TRP A 170 -12.68 -13.12 -0.98
CA TRP A 170 -11.86 -14.30 -0.69
C TRP A 170 -10.41 -13.89 -0.54
N LEU A 171 -9.70 -14.64 0.30
CA LEU A 171 -8.28 -14.43 0.54
C LEU A 171 -7.57 -15.76 0.39
N VAL A 172 -6.48 -15.73 -0.37
CA VAL A 172 -5.62 -16.90 -0.58
C VAL A 172 -4.18 -16.50 -0.34
N CYS A 173 -3.55 -17.17 0.60
CA CYS A 173 -2.10 -17.14 0.71
C CYS A 173 -1.55 -18.07 -0.38
N LEU A 174 -0.84 -17.52 -1.34
CA LEU A 174 -0.23 -18.27 -2.44
C LEU A 174 0.97 -19.08 -1.93
N ASP A 175 1.44 -20.05 -2.71
CA ASP A 175 2.56 -20.93 -2.32
C ASP A 175 3.87 -20.16 -2.05
N ASN A 176 4.01 -18.95 -2.58
CA ASN A 176 5.14 -18.06 -2.35
C ASN A 176 4.91 -17.06 -1.19
N GLY A 177 3.82 -17.23 -0.43
CA GLY A 177 3.44 -16.36 0.69
C GLY A 177 2.71 -15.08 0.29
N ASP A 178 2.64 -14.73 -1.00
CA ASP A 178 1.91 -13.56 -1.46
C ASP A 178 0.41 -13.72 -1.14
N LEU A 179 -0.28 -12.61 -0.87
CA LEU A 179 -1.72 -12.63 -0.68
C LEU A 179 -2.44 -12.32 -1.98
N ALA A 180 -3.34 -13.21 -2.41
CA ALA A 180 -4.32 -12.93 -3.44
C ALA A 180 -5.69 -12.63 -2.81
N THR A 181 -6.18 -11.42 -3.04
CA THR A 181 -7.52 -10.95 -2.67
C THR A 181 -8.41 -10.97 -3.89
N PHE A 182 -9.53 -11.68 -3.80
CA PHE A 182 -10.59 -11.66 -4.80
C PHE A 182 -11.77 -10.92 -4.19
N ASN A 183 -12.37 -9.98 -4.92
CA ASN A 183 -13.50 -9.22 -4.43
C ASN A 183 -14.61 -9.10 -5.49
N VAL A 184 -15.85 -9.22 -5.05
CA VAL A 184 -17.04 -8.78 -5.77
C VAL A 184 -17.64 -7.61 -5.03
N GLY A 185 -17.31 -6.39 -5.47
CA GLY A 185 -17.87 -5.15 -4.96
C GLY A 185 -19.19 -4.82 -5.66
N LEU A 186 -20.15 -4.31 -4.91
CA LEU A 186 -21.46 -3.89 -5.39
C LEU A 186 -21.72 -2.45 -4.97
N LEU A 187 -22.19 -1.62 -5.90
CA LEU A 187 -22.58 -0.24 -5.63
C LEU A 187 -23.95 0.06 -6.23
N ASP A 188 -24.84 0.67 -5.46
CA ASP A 188 -26.10 1.20 -5.98
C ASP A 188 -25.83 2.51 -6.72
N VAL A 189 -26.03 2.46 -8.04
CA VAL A 189 -25.92 3.60 -8.96
C VAL A 189 -27.26 3.86 -9.65
N GLY A 190 -28.33 3.42 -9.01
CA GLY A 190 -29.64 3.31 -9.59
C GLY A 190 -30.48 4.57 -9.52
N TYR A 191 -29.94 5.76 -9.28
CA TYR A 191 -30.76 6.96 -9.11
C TYR A 191 -30.07 8.23 -9.60
N ASP A 192 -30.88 9.24 -9.88
CA ASP A 192 -30.47 10.63 -10.13
C ASP A 192 -31.51 11.53 -9.46
N SER A 193 -31.12 12.18 -8.37
CA SER A 193 -32.03 12.97 -7.53
C SER A 193 -32.47 14.27 -8.21
N LEU A 194 -31.61 14.86 -9.04
CA LEU A 194 -31.90 16.10 -9.75
C LEU A 194 -32.85 15.87 -10.92
N LYS A 195 -32.65 14.77 -11.67
CA LYS A 195 -33.58 14.34 -12.72
C LYS A 195 -34.80 13.63 -12.16
N LYS A 196 -34.79 13.26 -10.88
CA LYS A 196 -35.87 12.55 -10.18
C LYS A 196 -36.19 11.20 -10.81
N ILE A 197 -35.14 10.43 -11.11
CA ILE A 197 -35.25 9.12 -11.76
C ILE A 197 -34.62 8.04 -10.87
N ASP A 198 -35.35 6.94 -10.67
CA ASP A 198 -34.83 5.69 -10.10
C ASP A 198 -34.66 4.67 -11.23
N TYR A 199 -33.42 4.54 -11.73
CA TYR A 199 -33.02 3.59 -12.76
C TYR A 199 -32.95 2.14 -12.26
N ARG A 200 -32.88 1.92 -10.93
CA ARG A 200 -32.66 0.61 -10.32
C ARG A 200 -31.49 -0.12 -10.99
N SER A 201 -30.31 0.46 -10.89
CA SER A 201 -29.08 -0.05 -11.50
C SER A 201 -28.03 -0.31 -10.45
N THR A 202 -27.27 -1.38 -10.62
CA THR A 202 -26.17 -1.77 -9.74
C THR A 202 -24.90 -1.89 -10.56
N TRP A 203 -23.81 -1.36 -10.04
CA TRP A 203 -22.47 -1.70 -10.51
C TRP A 203 -21.98 -2.94 -9.78
N ILE A 204 -21.36 -3.84 -10.54
CA ILE A 204 -20.67 -5.03 -10.07
C ILE A 204 -19.21 -4.84 -10.44
N VAL A 205 -18.35 -4.75 -9.45
CA VAL A 205 -16.92 -4.59 -9.59
C VAL A 205 -16.29 -5.91 -9.21
N LEU A 206 -15.64 -6.55 -10.17
CA LEU A 206 -14.80 -7.71 -9.89
C LEU A 206 -13.37 -7.21 -9.76
N ASP A 207 -12.71 -7.53 -8.66
CA ASP A 207 -11.35 -7.07 -8.38
C ASP A 207 -10.48 -8.25 -7.95
N VAL A 208 -9.26 -8.30 -8.47
CA VAL A 208 -8.25 -9.27 -8.08
C VAL A 208 -6.95 -8.52 -7.83
N LEU A 209 -6.54 -8.52 -6.57
CA LEU A 209 -5.32 -7.91 -6.09
C LEU A 209 -4.37 -9.00 -5.61
N ILE A 210 -3.09 -8.89 -5.97
CA ILE A 210 -2.02 -9.73 -5.42
C ILE A 210 -0.98 -8.81 -4.77
N GLU A 211 -0.78 -8.98 -3.47
CA GLU A 211 0.20 -8.27 -2.67
C GLU A 211 1.39 -9.18 -2.33
N LYS A 212 2.58 -8.59 -2.30
CA LYS A 212 3.82 -9.26 -1.93
C LYS A 212 3.75 -9.71 -0.47
N SER A 213 4.31 -10.88 -0.19
CA SER A 213 4.57 -11.29 1.19
C SER A 213 5.62 -10.40 1.86
N PRO A 214 5.65 -10.34 3.20
CA PRO A 214 6.74 -9.70 3.94
C PRO A 214 8.12 -10.22 3.51
N ASP A 215 8.27 -11.54 3.39
CA ASP A 215 9.52 -12.17 2.93
C ASP A 215 9.96 -11.69 1.54
N ALA A 216 9.01 -11.55 0.61
CA ALA A 216 9.31 -11.07 -0.74
C ALA A 216 9.68 -9.58 -0.73
N MET A 217 9.06 -8.79 0.14
CA MET A 217 9.41 -7.38 0.31
C MET A 217 10.80 -7.24 0.93
N ASP A 218 11.13 -8.03 1.94
CA ASP A 218 12.43 -8.06 2.58
C ASP A 218 13.54 -8.47 1.60
N GLU A 219 13.30 -9.51 0.77
CA GLU A 219 14.26 -9.91 -0.27
C GLU A 219 14.47 -8.80 -1.31
N GLU A 220 13.41 -8.12 -1.74
CA GLU A 220 13.52 -6.98 -2.66
C GLU A 220 14.30 -5.81 -2.03
N TRP A 221 14.07 -5.52 -0.74
CA TRP A 221 14.79 -4.51 0.02
C TRP A 221 16.27 -4.85 0.17
N ASP A 222 16.60 -6.09 0.53
CA ASP A 222 17.98 -6.57 0.66
C ASP A 222 18.73 -6.47 -0.68
N LEU A 223 18.09 -6.87 -1.78
CA LEU A 223 18.67 -6.77 -3.12
C LEU A 223 18.92 -5.31 -3.53
N ALA A 224 17.97 -4.41 -3.25
CA ALA A 224 18.11 -2.99 -3.53
C ALA A 224 19.21 -2.33 -2.68
N MET A 225 19.30 -2.71 -1.41
CA MET A 225 20.39 -2.30 -0.52
C MET A 225 21.75 -2.78 -1.05
N ASP A 226 21.86 -4.04 -1.47
CA ASP A 226 23.09 -4.62 -2.02
C ASP A 226 23.53 -3.96 -3.33
N ASP A 227 22.58 -3.65 -4.22
CA ASP A 227 22.84 -2.92 -5.46
C ASP A 227 23.36 -1.51 -5.15
N THR A 228 22.71 -0.79 -4.22
CA THR A 228 23.11 0.56 -3.78
C THR A 228 24.48 0.54 -3.11
N ALA A 229 24.75 -0.43 -2.23
CA ALA A 229 26.04 -0.64 -1.59
C ALA A 229 27.15 -0.87 -2.61
N ARG A 230 26.89 -1.68 -3.64
CA ARG A 230 27.82 -1.87 -4.77
C ARG A 230 28.06 -0.59 -5.53
N GLN A 231 27.03 0.20 -5.82
CA GLN A 231 27.16 1.48 -6.51
C GLN A 231 28.03 2.47 -5.71
N PHE A 232 27.79 2.57 -4.40
CA PHE A 232 28.53 3.44 -3.48
C PHE A 232 29.98 2.99 -3.31
N ALA A 233 30.25 1.68 -3.27
CA ALA A 233 31.61 1.15 -3.22
C ALA A 233 32.38 1.41 -4.53
N GLN A 234 31.71 1.31 -5.68
CA GLN A 234 32.33 1.56 -6.98
C GLN A 234 32.56 3.05 -7.24
N ASN A 235 31.68 3.90 -6.73
CA ASN A 235 31.72 5.35 -6.90
C ASN A 235 31.69 6.04 -5.53
N PRO A 236 32.77 5.93 -4.72
CA PRO A 236 32.82 6.60 -3.44
C PRO A 236 32.66 8.12 -3.63
N PRO A 237 32.02 8.81 -2.68
CA PRO A 237 31.82 10.25 -2.79
C PRO A 237 33.16 10.99 -2.83
N THR A 238 33.15 12.22 -3.34
CA THR A 238 34.34 13.09 -3.40
C THR A 238 34.15 14.30 -2.48
N GLU A 239 35.25 14.94 -2.05
CA GLU A 239 35.18 16.19 -1.27
C GLU A 239 34.33 17.26 -1.97
N ALA A 240 34.48 17.38 -3.30
CA ALA A 240 33.75 18.33 -4.10
C ALA A 240 32.24 18.05 -4.10
N TYR A 241 31.84 16.79 -4.17
CA TYR A 241 30.44 16.38 -4.13
C TYR A 241 29.82 16.56 -2.74
N LEU A 242 30.54 16.15 -1.69
CA LEU A 242 30.07 16.28 -0.30
C LEU A 242 30.10 17.73 0.22
N GLY A 243 30.88 18.61 -0.41
CA GLY A 243 31.06 19.99 0.05
C GLY A 243 31.87 20.13 1.34
N ILE A 244 32.59 19.06 1.74
CA ILE A 244 33.45 19.04 2.93
C ILE A 244 34.80 18.42 2.62
N PRO A 245 35.89 18.85 3.29
CA PRO A 245 37.17 18.15 3.20
C PRO A 245 37.11 16.81 3.95
N PHE A 246 37.83 15.81 3.46
CA PHE A 246 37.86 14.49 4.08
C PHE A 246 38.61 14.51 5.41
N TYR A 247 38.07 13.82 6.41
CA TYR A 247 38.75 13.70 7.69
C TYR A 247 39.97 12.76 7.58
N PRO A 248 41.15 13.16 8.07
CA PRO A 248 42.34 12.31 7.98
C PRO A 248 42.16 10.95 8.67
N GLY A 249 42.36 9.86 7.92
CA GLY A 249 42.32 8.50 8.46
C GLY A 249 40.93 7.96 8.76
N TRP A 250 39.86 8.62 8.27
CA TRP A 250 38.53 8.03 8.32
C TRP A 250 38.40 6.81 7.40
N VAL A 251 37.38 5.99 7.63
CA VAL A 251 37.06 4.82 6.80
C VAL A 251 35.65 4.99 6.26
N TYR A 252 35.49 4.97 4.93
CA TYR A 252 34.18 5.01 4.29
C TYR A 252 33.49 3.64 4.39
N ALA A 253 32.20 3.65 4.76
CA ALA A 253 31.39 2.45 4.92
C ALA A 253 30.25 2.45 3.88
N PRO A 254 30.47 1.89 2.67
CA PRO A 254 29.49 1.94 1.59
C PRO A 254 28.20 1.16 1.91
N GLU A 255 28.29 0.01 2.57
CA GLU A 255 27.13 -0.80 2.97
C GLU A 255 26.22 -0.07 3.96
N ILE A 256 26.81 0.56 5.00
CA ILE A 256 26.06 1.34 5.98
C ILE A 256 25.48 2.60 5.32
N SER A 257 26.21 3.21 4.40
CA SER A 257 25.73 4.36 3.64
C SER A 257 24.51 4.00 2.78
N ALA A 258 24.53 2.84 2.11
CA ALA A 258 23.41 2.36 1.31
C ALA A 258 22.17 2.07 2.15
N GLY A 259 22.31 1.34 3.27
CA GLY A 259 21.19 1.07 4.16
C GLY A 259 20.55 2.33 4.77
N MET A 260 21.33 3.40 4.96
CA MET A 260 20.79 4.68 5.41
C MET A 260 20.19 5.54 4.28
N SER A 261 20.41 5.16 3.01
CA SER A 261 20.01 5.93 1.82
C SER A 261 18.90 5.27 1.01
N MET A 262 18.07 4.44 1.66
CA MET A 262 16.96 3.74 1.01
C MET A 262 15.78 4.65 0.69
N ASP A 263 15.69 5.82 1.34
CA ASP A 263 14.68 6.83 1.04
C ASP A 263 15.06 7.61 -0.24
N ASN A 264 14.03 8.09 -0.97
CA ASN A 264 14.21 8.77 -2.25
C ASN A 264 14.61 10.25 -2.14
N ASP A 265 14.72 10.80 -0.94
CA ASP A 265 14.99 12.23 -0.73
C ASP A 265 16.49 12.52 -0.51
N TYR A 266 17.22 11.59 0.12
CA TYR A 266 18.59 11.84 0.58
C TYR A 266 19.50 10.64 0.42
N HIS A 267 20.75 10.92 0.08
CA HIS A 267 21.87 10.02 0.29
C HIS A 267 22.66 10.39 1.55
N TYR A 268 22.92 9.40 2.38
CA TYR A 268 23.71 9.49 3.60
C TYR A 268 25.04 8.76 3.41
N TYR A 269 26.13 9.51 3.44
CA TYR A 269 27.48 8.96 3.34
C TYR A 269 28.09 8.83 4.74
N ILE A 270 28.46 7.60 5.08
CA ILE A 270 28.88 7.22 6.42
C ILE A 270 30.38 6.93 6.44
N PHE A 271 31.06 7.61 7.35
CA PHE A 271 32.48 7.43 7.61
C PHE A 271 32.73 7.20 9.09
N PHE A 272 33.79 6.47 9.42
CA PHE A 272 34.18 6.21 10.80
C PHE A 272 35.58 6.73 11.11
N SER A 273 35.80 7.17 12.35
CA SER A 273 37.10 7.63 12.85
C SER A 273 37.43 7.07 14.23
N ASN A 274 38.70 6.78 14.46
CA ASN A 274 39.23 6.37 15.77
C ASN A 274 39.40 7.56 16.73
N ASP A 275 39.27 8.79 16.26
CA ASP A 275 39.33 9.98 17.11
C ASP A 275 37.99 10.23 17.81
N ALA A 276 38.01 10.93 18.94
CA ALA A 276 36.81 11.29 19.68
C ALA A 276 35.93 12.30 18.91
N PRO A 277 34.58 12.29 19.06
CA PRO A 277 33.68 13.15 18.29
C PRO A 277 34.03 14.65 18.39
N ALA A 278 34.43 15.12 19.58
CA ALA A 278 34.82 16.51 19.80
C ALA A 278 36.03 16.95 18.95
N LYS A 279 37.02 16.06 18.78
CA LYS A 279 38.21 16.33 17.97
C LYS A 279 37.85 16.39 16.48
N VAL A 280 36.98 15.50 16.02
CA VAL A 280 36.48 15.50 14.64
C VAL A 280 35.65 16.75 14.38
N ALA A 281 34.77 17.15 15.31
CA ALA A 281 33.99 18.38 15.20
C ALA A 281 34.86 19.65 15.17
N GLU A 282 35.93 19.70 15.98
CA GLU A 282 36.87 20.82 15.96
C GLU A 282 37.56 20.97 14.59
N PHE A 283 37.94 19.85 13.96
CA PHE A 283 38.49 19.85 12.60
C PHE A 283 37.52 20.51 11.61
N TYR A 284 36.26 20.07 11.59
CA TYR A 284 35.27 20.62 10.66
C TYR A 284 34.89 22.06 10.98
N GLN A 285 34.84 22.45 12.26
CA GLN A 285 34.63 23.83 12.66
C GLN A 285 35.70 24.77 12.08
N GLN A 286 36.98 24.36 12.11
CA GLN A 286 38.07 25.14 11.55
C GLN A 286 38.02 25.19 10.02
N ARG A 287 37.71 24.06 9.38
CA ARG A 287 37.73 23.94 7.92
C ARG A 287 36.53 24.59 7.22
N LEU A 288 35.35 24.49 7.83
CA LEU A 288 34.12 25.10 7.34
C LEU A 288 33.94 26.54 7.81
N ASN A 289 34.77 27.01 8.75
CA ASN A 289 34.64 28.32 9.41
C ASN A 289 33.23 28.56 9.96
N GLN A 290 32.63 27.51 10.53
CA GLN A 290 31.26 27.48 11.03
C GLN A 290 31.24 26.78 12.38
N LYS A 291 30.43 27.27 13.32
CA LYS A 291 30.23 26.59 14.61
C LYS A 291 29.13 25.52 14.46
N PRO A 292 29.32 24.30 15.00
CA PRO A 292 28.26 23.31 15.00
C PRO A 292 27.14 23.71 15.97
N SER A 293 25.93 23.25 15.68
CA SER A 293 24.92 23.07 16.72
C SER A 293 25.29 21.89 17.60
N THR A 294 25.09 22.03 18.91
CA THR A 294 25.39 21.00 19.89
C THR A 294 24.15 20.70 20.73
N GLY A 295 23.77 19.43 20.82
CA GLY A 295 22.65 18.94 21.60
C GLY A 295 22.61 17.42 21.55
N GLY A 296 22.11 16.75 22.60
CA GLY A 296 21.89 15.29 22.56
C GLY A 296 23.14 14.41 22.38
N GLY A 297 24.36 14.96 22.53
CA GLY A 297 25.61 14.19 22.39
C GLY A 297 26.21 14.16 20.97
N PHE A 298 25.70 14.97 20.05
CA PHE A 298 26.18 15.07 18.67
C PHE A 298 26.49 16.52 18.26
N TYR A 299 27.22 16.67 17.15
CA TYR A 299 27.55 17.95 16.52
C TYR A 299 26.94 18.00 15.11
N ILE A 300 26.22 19.07 14.78
CA ILE A 300 25.62 19.26 13.44
C ILE A 300 26.13 20.53 12.78
N PHE A 301 26.57 20.42 11.53
CA PHE A 301 26.84 21.55 10.65
C PHE A 301 25.79 21.56 9.53
N ALA A 302 25.11 22.70 9.35
CA ALA A 302 24.27 22.91 8.18
C ALA A 302 25.16 23.30 7.00
N LEU A 303 25.26 22.43 5.99
CA LEU A 303 25.98 22.68 4.74
C LEU A 303 25.08 23.45 3.75
N LYS A 304 23.78 23.13 3.77
CA LYS A 304 22.71 23.83 3.04
C LYS A 304 21.44 23.85 3.89
N GLY A 305 20.66 24.92 3.80
CA GLY A 305 19.45 25.10 4.61
C GLY A 305 19.75 25.60 6.04
N ASN A 306 18.80 25.42 6.96
CA ASN A 306 18.88 25.95 8.32
C ASN A 306 18.71 24.86 9.38
N LEU A 307 19.36 25.04 10.53
CA LEU A 307 19.18 24.18 11.70
C LEU A 307 17.76 24.33 12.29
N PRO A 308 17.23 23.31 12.99
CA PRO A 308 17.90 22.07 13.41
C PRO A 308 17.97 20.97 12.35
N ILE A 309 17.21 21.07 11.25
CA ILE A 309 17.13 20.07 10.19
C ILE A 309 17.55 20.73 8.87
N PRO A 310 18.84 20.67 8.51
CA PRO A 310 19.33 21.26 7.27
C PRO A 310 18.95 20.40 6.04
N ASP A 311 18.90 21.02 4.87
CA ASP A 311 18.71 20.32 3.58
C ASP A 311 19.92 19.44 3.25
N GLU A 312 21.11 19.90 3.60
CA GLU A 312 22.33 19.09 3.55
C GLU A 312 23.13 19.34 4.82
N GLY A 313 23.62 18.27 5.43
CA GLY A 313 24.18 18.33 6.77
C GLY A 313 25.38 17.42 6.97
N LEU A 314 26.23 17.83 7.90
CA LEU A 314 27.29 16.99 8.46
C LEU A 314 26.99 16.76 9.94
N VAL A 315 26.84 15.50 10.32
CA VAL A 315 26.61 15.07 11.70
C VAL A 315 27.82 14.27 12.19
N ILE A 316 28.27 14.56 13.40
CA ILE A 316 29.39 13.86 14.06
C ILE A 316 28.93 13.43 15.43
N GLN A 317 29.03 12.14 15.73
CA GLN A 317 28.58 11.59 17.00
C GLN A 317 29.38 10.35 17.41
N LEU A 318 29.19 9.94 18.66
CA LEU A 318 29.75 8.69 19.15
C LEU A 318 29.10 7.51 18.42
N ASN A 319 29.89 6.57 17.95
CA ASN A 319 29.41 5.30 17.42
C ASN A 319 28.99 4.39 18.58
N THR A 320 27.69 4.29 18.80
CA THR A 320 27.09 3.37 19.79
C THR A 320 26.35 2.20 19.15
N GLY A 321 26.21 2.19 17.82
CA GLY A 321 25.34 1.26 17.09
C GLY A 321 26.07 0.23 16.23
N PHE A 322 27.24 0.58 15.68
CA PHE A 322 27.96 -0.29 14.75
C PHE A 322 29.13 -0.98 15.44
N LYS A 323 28.92 -2.25 15.78
CA LYS A 323 29.95 -3.11 16.38
C LYS A 323 31.16 -3.23 15.44
N ASP A 324 32.35 -3.32 16.02
CA ASP A 324 33.63 -3.48 15.32
C ASP A 324 34.05 -2.31 14.42
N MET A 325 33.26 -1.22 14.39
CA MET A 325 33.60 0.03 13.72
C MET A 325 34.26 1.04 14.68
N PRO A 326 35.08 1.98 14.18
CA PRO A 326 35.70 3.02 15.01
C PRO A 326 34.72 3.86 15.83
N GLN A 327 35.24 4.52 16.88
CA GLN A 327 34.43 5.14 17.95
C GLN A 327 33.56 6.34 17.51
N THR A 328 33.88 7.00 16.40
CA THR A 328 33.13 8.17 15.92
C THR A 328 32.53 7.87 14.56
N ILE A 329 31.25 8.18 14.39
CA ILE A 329 30.56 8.18 13.10
C ILE A 329 30.44 9.62 12.59
N ILE A 330 30.68 9.77 11.29
CA ILE A 330 30.60 11.01 10.53
C ILE A 330 29.61 10.75 9.41
N THR A 331 28.46 11.42 9.46
CA THR A 331 27.37 11.26 8.49
C THR A 331 27.26 12.53 7.66
N VAL A 332 27.28 12.39 6.33
CA VAL A 332 27.03 13.50 5.41
C VAL A 332 25.73 13.22 4.66
N GLN A 333 24.73 14.06 4.88
CA GLN A 333 23.44 14.03 4.20
C GLN A 333 23.48 14.93 2.96
N LYS A 334 23.05 14.38 1.82
CA LYS A 334 22.98 15.04 0.51
C LYS A 334 21.60 14.82 -0.09
N MET A 335 20.95 15.87 -0.59
CA MET A 335 19.73 15.70 -1.37
C MET A 335 20.02 14.96 -2.67
N ILE A 336 19.07 14.13 -3.10
CA ILE A 336 19.06 13.53 -4.43
C ILE A 336 18.51 14.59 -5.40
N ASP A 337 19.25 14.85 -6.50
CA ASP A 337 18.91 15.86 -7.51
C ASP A 337 17.80 15.42 -8.48
#